data_AF-A0A067CSB7-F1
#
_entry.id   AF-A0A067CSB7-F1
#
_cell.length_a   1.000
_cell.length_b   1.000
_cell.length_c   1.000
_cell.angle_alpha   90.00
_cell.angle_beta   90.00
_cell.angle_gamma   90.00
#
_symmetry.space_group_name_H-M   'P 1'
#
loop_
_entity.id
_entity.type
_entity.pdbx_description
1 polymer ?
#
loop_
_entity_poly.entity_id
_entity_poly.type
_entity_poly.pdbx_seq_one_letter_code
_entity_poly.pdbx_strand_id
1 'polypeptide(L)'
;MMKKYLGRVAARENVRLSSTQLSAIVEQSHGDLRHAVNTLQFQRKAATSKVKDDVRARDTFASDFHLIGRVLHPKDRHEDDVLRECTLESAHVLATVHHNCVDVFTEIEDVYAAFETFSATDVLLRSAYRDRSNANYYHATQQLGKTLIERAIRVANAHPAPPAFRPIARPSTYAVDAASRHVRAQAQAAFASRHTGAALHRDIVPYQRWLGHGRSAAIDASALETVDDDDIVDSDMDGT
;
A
#
# COMPACT_ATOMS: atom_id res chain seq x y z
N MET A 1 4.53 -32.97 14.40
CA MET A 1 3.45 -33.12 13.38
C MET A 1 3.86 -32.58 12.01
N MET A 2 4.32 -31.33 11.89
CA MET A 2 4.67 -30.67 10.62
C MET A 2 5.71 -31.44 9.76
N LYS A 3 6.74 -32.02 10.37
CA LYS A 3 7.75 -32.85 9.67
C LYS A 3 7.15 -34.03 8.89
N LYS A 4 6.12 -34.69 9.43
CA LYS A 4 5.44 -35.81 8.76
C LYS A 4 4.62 -35.34 7.55
N TYR A 5 3.97 -34.17 7.66
CA TYR A 5 3.22 -33.55 6.56
C TYR A 5 4.13 -33.11 5.42
N LEU A 6 5.21 -32.39 5.73
CA LEU A 6 6.20 -31.98 4.71
C LEU A 6 6.88 -33.18 4.05
N GLY A 7 7.17 -34.25 4.81
CA GLY A 7 7.70 -35.49 4.24
C GLY A 7 6.73 -36.17 3.26
N ARG A 8 5.42 -36.15 3.57
CA ARG A 8 4.38 -36.68 2.67
C ARG A 8 4.25 -35.82 1.40
N VAL A 9 4.31 -34.50 1.54
CA VAL A 9 4.28 -33.57 0.40
C VAL A 9 5.53 -33.77 -0.48
N ALA A 10 6.73 -33.82 0.12
CA ALA A 10 7.97 -34.07 -0.60
C ALA A 10 7.94 -35.40 -1.38
N ALA A 11 7.42 -36.48 -0.77
CA ALA A 11 7.27 -37.77 -1.41
C ALA A 11 6.28 -37.76 -2.59
N ARG A 12 5.16 -37.02 -2.47
CA ARG A 12 4.18 -36.87 -3.56
C ARG A 12 4.68 -35.99 -4.70
N GLU A 13 5.49 -35.00 -4.38
CA GLU A 13 6.00 -34.00 -5.34
C GLU A 13 7.39 -34.37 -5.92
N ASN A 14 7.88 -35.60 -5.68
CA ASN A 14 9.20 -36.08 -6.11
C ASN A 14 10.38 -35.19 -5.67
N VAL A 15 10.27 -34.53 -4.52
CA VAL A 15 11.35 -33.70 -3.97
C VAL A 15 12.23 -34.56 -3.07
N ARG A 16 13.49 -34.77 -3.46
CA ARG A 16 14.48 -35.51 -2.65
C ARG A 16 15.01 -34.60 -1.54
N LEU A 17 14.41 -34.67 -0.36
CA LEU A 17 14.89 -33.98 0.84
C LEU A 17 15.38 -34.97 1.88
N SER A 18 16.51 -34.67 2.51
CA SER A 18 17.00 -35.42 3.66
C SER A 18 16.17 -35.13 4.90
N SER A 19 16.17 -36.07 5.87
CA SER A 19 15.48 -35.88 7.16
C SER A 19 16.01 -34.67 7.94
N THR A 20 17.27 -34.28 7.72
CA THR A 20 17.91 -33.09 8.33
C THR A 20 17.41 -31.79 7.71
N GLN A 21 17.26 -31.74 6.38
CA GLN A 21 16.71 -30.57 5.68
C GLN A 21 15.25 -30.32 6.06
N LEU A 22 14.45 -31.38 6.21
CA LEU A 22 13.08 -31.26 6.70
C LEU A 22 13.00 -30.74 8.14
N SER A 23 13.94 -31.13 9.01
CA SER A 23 14.01 -30.57 10.37
C SER A 23 14.36 -29.09 10.36
N ALA A 24 15.33 -28.68 9.54
CA ALA A 24 15.74 -27.28 9.42
C ALA A 24 14.61 -26.37 8.90
N ILE A 25 13.86 -26.82 7.89
CA ILE A 25 12.68 -26.07 7.40
C ILE A 25 11.63 -25.94 8.52
N VAL A 26 11.41 -27.00 9.29
CA VAL A 26 10.43 -26.98 10.40
C VAL A 26 10.84 -26.00 11.49
N GLU A 27 12.11 -25.96 11.84
CA GLU A 27 12.68 -25.06 12.84
C GLU A 27 12.62 -23.60 12.38
N GLN A 28 13.04 -23.33 11.15
CA GLN A 28 13.03 -22.00 10.55
C GLN A 28 11.61 -21.45 10.33
N SER A 29 10.63 -22.33 10.14
CA SER A 29 9.24 -21.91 9.92
C SER A 29 8.50 -21.55 11.21
N HIS A 30 9.09 -21.75 12.39
CA HIS A 30 8.49 -21.42 13.70
C HIS A 30 7.01 -21.88 13.85
N GLY A 31 6.64 -23.01 13.23
CA GLY A 31 5.29 -23.56 13.26
C GLY A 31 4.33 -23.06 12.16
N ASP A 32 4.74 -22.15 11.28
CA ASP A 32 3.96 -21.71 10.11
C ASP A 32 4.06 -22.74 8.96
N LEU A 33 2.95 -23.44 8.73
CA LEU A 33 2.84 -24.44 7.66
C LEU A 33 2.93 -23.81 6.26
N ARG A 34 2.40 -22.60 6.06
CA ARG A 34 2.44 -21.91 4.77
C ARG A 34 3.87 -21.52 4.44
N HIS A 35 4.60 -20.97 5.41
CA HIS A 35 6.02 -20.67 5.24
C HIS A 35 6.81 -21.93 4.89
N ALA A 36 6.59 -23.03 5.62
CA ALA A 36 7.28 -24.29 5.38
C ALA A 36 7.03 -24.89 3.98
N VAL A 37 5.78 -24.84 3.51
CA VAL A 37 5.41 -25.35 2.17
C VAL A 37 5.97 -24.46 1.05
N ASN A 38 5.94 -23.14 1.22
CA ASN A 38 6.53 -22.21 0.25
C ASN A 38 8.03 -22.43 0.13
N THR A 39 8.74 -22.56 1.26
CA THR A 39 10.19 -22.85 1.29
C THR A 39 10.50 -24.17 0.58
N LEU A 40 9.67 -25.20 0.75
CA LEU A 40 9.81 -26.48 0.05
C LEU A 40 9.58 -26.33 -1.47
N GLN A 41 8.59 -25.54 -1.89
CA GLN A 41 8.29 -25.26 -3.29
C GLN A 41 9.46 -24.55 -4.00
N PHE A 42 10.09 -23.58 -3.34
CA PHE A 42 11.26 -22.88 -3.90
C PHE A 42 12.45 -23.83 -4.08
N GLN A 43 12.71 -24.73 -3.14
CA GLN A 43 13.78 -25.72 -3.26
C GLN A 43 13.57 -26.68 -4.44
N ARG A 44 12.32 -27.09 -4.71
CA ARG A 44 11.99 -27.89 -5.89
C ARG A 44 12.29 -27.14 -7.18
N LYS A 45 11.81 -25.89 -7.31
CA LYS A 45 12.03 -25.07 -8.50
C LYS A 45 13.53 -24.91 -8.81
N ALA A 46 14.34 -24.70 -7.77
CA ALA A 46 15.80 -24.63 -7.88
C ALA A 46 16.49 -25.97 -8.19
N ALA A 47 15.85 -27.11 -7.86
CA ALA A 47 16.38 -28.44 -8.18
C ALA A 47 16.05 -28.86 -9.62
N THR A 48 14.87 -28.48 -10.14
CA THR A 48 14.47 -28.72 -11.53
C THR A 48 15.27 -27.91 -12.55
N SER A 49 15.86 -26.78 -12.13
CA SER A 49 16.73 -25.97 -12.98
C SER A 49 18.18 -26.50 -13.10
N LYS A 50 18.50 -27.67 -12.53
CA LYS A 50 19.84 -28.28 -12.60
C LYS A 50 20.06 -29.18 -13.83
N VAL A 51 19.26 -29.03 -14.89
CA VAL A 51 19.64 -29.55 -16.21
C VAL A 51 20.40 -28.43 -16.93
N LYS A 52 21.73 -28.47 -16.76
CA LYS A 52 22.76 -27.93 -17.65
C LYS A 52 22.32 -26.81 -18.60
N ASP A 53 22.12 -25.60 -18.06
CA ASP A 53 22.19 -24.38 -18.83
C ASP A 53 23.09 -23.38 -18.10
N ASP A 54 23.82 -22.61 -18.89
CA ASP A 54 24.98 -21.83 -18.54
C ASP A 54 24.79 -20.85 -17.37
N VAL A 55 25.93 -20.49 -16.81
CA VAL A 55 26.28 -19.61 -15.68
C VAL A 55 25.57 -18.22 -15.62
N ARG A 56 24.57 -17.91 -16.44
CA ARG A 56 23.93 -16.57 -16.48
C ARG A 56 22.42 -16.52 -16.72
N ALA A 57 21.66 -17.57 -16.46
CA ALA A 57 20.21 -17.41 -16.27
C ALA A 57 19.92 -16.74 -14.90
N ARG A 58 20.34 -15.48 -14.75
CA ARG A 58 19.80 -14.58 -13.71
C ARG A 58 18.28 -14.58 -13.88
N ASP A 59 17.58 -14.69 -12.75
CA ASP A 59 16.11 -14.68 -12.61
C ASP A 59 15.36 -14.31 -13.91
N THR A 60 14.72 -15.29 -14.54
CA THR A 60 13.82 -15.07 -15.69
C THR A 60 12.66 -14.12 -15.36
N PHE A 61 12.44 -13.82 -14.08
CA PHE A 61 11.50 -12.82 -13.60
C PHE A 61 12.22 -11.81 -12.73
N ALA A 62 12.45 -10.61 -13.26
CA ALA A 62 12.88 -9.49 -12.43
C ALA A 62 11.83 -9.25 -11.33
N SER A 63 12.26 -9.23 -10.06
CA SER A 63 11.39 -8.80 -8.96
C SER A 63 10.86 -7.39 -9.23
N ASP A 64 9.64 -7.07 -8.79
CA ASP A 64 9.09 -5.72 -8.93
C ASP A 64 10.00 -4.62 -8.33
N PHE A 65 10.70 -4.93 -7.23
CA PHE A 65 11.70 -4.02 -6.65
C PHE A 65 12.94 -3.87 -7.54
N HIS A 66 13.29 -4.89 -8.30
CA HIS A 66 14.35 -4.79 -9.30
C HIS A 66 13.93 -3.88 -10.46
N LEU A 67 12.69 -4.00 -10.93
CA LEU A 67 12.13 -3.13 -11.97
C LEU A 67 12.07 -1.67 -11.50
N ILE A 68 11.55 -1.41 -10.29
CA ILE A 68 11.56 -0.08 -9.68
C ILE A 68 13.01 0.44 -9.52
N GLY A 69 13.93 -0.42 -9.10
CA GLY A 69 15.35 -0.07 -9.00
C GLY A 69 15.99 0.30 -10.33
N ARG A 70 15.58 -0.33 -11.44
CA ARG A 70 16.03 0.04 -12.79
C ARG A 70 15.52 1.42 -13.21
N VAL A 71 14.32 1.82 -12.77
CA VAL A 71 13.78 3.17 -13.02
C VAL A 71 14.52 4.23 -12.20
N LEU A 72 14.75 3.97 -10.91
CA LEU A 72 15.41 4.92 -10.01
C LEU A 72 16.93 5.02 -10.26
N HIS A 73 17.56 3.94 -10.67
CA HIS A 73 19.01 3.85 -10.86
C HIS A 73 19.34 3.23 -12.22
N PRO A 74 19.08 3.96 -13.32
CA PRO A 74 19.36 3.46 -14.65
C PRO A 74 20.87 3.27 -14.84
N LYS A 75 21.27 2.04 -15.21
CA LYS A 75 22.67 1.71 -15.53
C LYS A 75 23.02 2.00 -16.99
N ASP A 76 22.03 1.89 -17.87
CA ASP A 76 22.13 2.10 -19.32
C ASP A 76 21.00 3.01 -19.80
N ARG A 77 21.19 3.65 -20.96
CA ARG A 77 20.22 4.61 -21.52
C ARG A 77 18.96 4.00 -22.14
N HIS A 78 18.75 2.67 -22.11
CA HIS A 78 17.54 2.05 -22.69
C HIS A 78 17.09 0.78 -21.95
N GLU A 79 15.85 0.82 -21.46
CA GLU A 79 14.67 0.15 -22.04
C GLU A 79 13.49 1.08 -21.70
N ASP A 80 12.64 1.42 -22.68
CA ASP A 80 11.35 2.03 -22.38
C ASP A 80 10.43 0.90 -21.86
N ASP A 81 9.50 1.24 -20.97
CA ASP A 81 8.47 0.33 -20.45
C ASP A 81 8.98 -0.74 -19.46
N VAL A 82 10.03 -0.43 -18.68
CA VAL A 82 10.52 -1.30 -17.60
C VAL A 82 9.40 -1.66 -16.63
N LEU A 83 8.52 -0.72 -16.32
CA LEU A 83 7.41 -0.95 -15.39
C LEU A 83 6.23 -1.73 -15.99
N ARG A 84 6.22 -1.99 -17.31
CA ARG A 84 5.12 -2.74 -17.96
C ARG A 84 5.03 -4.18 -17.46
N GLU A 85 6.16 -4.78 -17.11
CA GLU A 85 6.25 -6.12 -16.53
C GLU A 85 6.02 -6.13 -15.01
N CYS A 86 5.98 -4.97 -14.37
CA CYS A 86 5.77 -4.86 -12.94
C CYS A 86 4.36 -5.35 -12.58
N THR A 87 4.26 -6.29 -11.64
CA THR A 87 2.98 -6.86 -11.21
C THR A 87 2.27 -5.99 -10.18
N LEU A 88 3.01 -5.07 -9.54
CA LEU A 88 2.45 -4.11 -8.60
C LEU A 88 1.44 -3.18 -9.27
N GLU A 89 0.47 -2.76 -8.49
CA GLU A 89 -0.50 -1.76 -8.90
C GLU A 89 0.18 -0.40 -9.10
N SER A 90 -0.26 0.37 -10.09
CA SER A 90 0.40 1.63 -10.48
C SER A 90 0.38 2.67 -9.38
N ALA A 91 -0.66 2.70 -8.54
CA ALA A 91 -0.71 3.57 -7.36
C ALA A 91 0.38 3.20 -6.33
N HIS A 92 0.68 1.91 -6.18
CA HIS A 92 1.75 1.44 -5.30
C HIS A 92 3.14 1.70 -5.88
N VAL A 93 3.29 1.52 -7.19
CA VAL A 93 4.52 1.90 -7.90
C VAL A 93 4.78 3.39 -7.77
N LEU A 94 3.76 4.24 -7.98
CA LEU A 94 3.84 5.69 -7.83
C LEU A 94 4.29 6.05 -6.41
N ALA A 95 3.63 5.51 -5.38
CA ALA A 95 3.98 5.77 -3.99
C ALA A 95 5.43 5.35 -3.66
N THR A 96 5.90 4.24 -4.23
CA THR A 96 7.26 3.73 -4.01
C THR A 96 8.31 4.58 -4.71
N VAL A 97 8.08 4.92 -5.98
CA VAL A 97 8.99 5.79 -6.73
C VAL A 97 9.04 7.17 -6.08
N HIS A 98 7.88 7.79 -5.81
CA HIS A 98 7.80 9.11 -5.17
C HIS A 98 8.57 9.16 -3.84
N HIS A 99 8.44 8.13 -2.99
CA HIS A 99 9.15 8.09 -1.71
C HIS A 99 10.68 8.01 -1.84
N ASN A 100 11.20 7.40 -2.91
CA ASN A 100 12.62 7.08 -3.07
C ASN A 100 13.34 7.92 -4.14
N CYS A 101 12.62 8.75 -4.89
CA CYS A 101 13.18 9.39 -6.09
C CYS A 101 14.00 10.66 -5.85
N VAL A 102 13.82 11.37 -4.74
CA VAL A 102 14.48 12.67 -4.49
C VAL A 102 16.00 12.56 -4.63
N ASP A 103 16.56 11.47 -4.12
CA ASP A 103 17.98 11.16 -4.13
C ASP A 103 18.57 10.84 -5.52
N VAL A 104 17.71 10.73 -6.55
CA VAL A 104 18.07 10.44 -7.95
C VAL A 104 18.36 11.74 -8.73
N PHE A 105 17.91 12.89 -8.22
CA PHE A 105 18.07 14.20 -8.84
C PHE A 105 19.18 14.99 -8.13
N THR A 106 19.87 15.87 -8.86
CA THR A 106 20.74 16.90 -8.23
C THR A 106 20.06 18.26 -8.14
N GLU A 107 19.28 18.62 -9.15
CA GLU A 107 18.64 19.93 -9.26
C GLU A 107 17.18 19.91 -8.80
N ILE A 108 16.75 20.97 -8.12
CA ILE A 108 15.37 21.08 -7.61
C ILE A 108 14.33 21.21 -8.73
N GLU A 109 14.71 21.80 -9.86
CA GLU A 109 13.83 21.97 -11.03
C GLU A 109 13.46 20.62 -11.65
N ASP A 110 14.40 19.69 -11.69
CA ASP A 110 14.18 18.32 -12.19
C ASP A 110 13.22 17.56 -11.27
N VAL A 111 13.36 17.74 -9.95
CA VAL A 111 12.42 17.19 -8.94
C VAL A 111 11.03 17.76 -9.14
N TYR A 112 10.92 19.08 -9.32
CA TYR A 112 9.65 19.77 -9.53
C TYR A 112 8.92 19.23 -10.76
N ALA A 113 9.60 19.13 -11.90
CA ALA A 113 9.02 18.61 -13.14
C ALA A 113 8.58 17.14 -13.01
N ALA A 114 9.34 16.31 -12.28
CA ALA A 114 8.93 14.95 -11.98
C ALA A 114 7.66 14.91 -11.10
N PHE A 115 7.60 15.77 -10.07
CA PHE A 115 6.51 15.81 -9.10
C PHE A 115 5.21 16.34 -9.69
N GLU A 116 5.28 17.28 -10.64
CA GLU A 116 4.13 17.71 -11.43
C GLU A 116 3.51 16.51 -12.18
N THR A 117 4.36 15.71 -12.84
CA THR A 117 3.92 14.50 -13.55
C THR A 117 3.36 13.46 -12.58
N PHE A 118 3.97 13.27 -11.40
CA PHE A 118 3.43 12.38 -10.36
C PHE A 118 2.07 12.84 -9.85
N SER A 119 1.87 14.15 -9.66
CA SER A 119 0.59 14.70 -9.25
C SER A 119 -0.51 14.44 -10.28
N ALA A 120 -0.23 14.72 -11.55
CA ALA A 120 -1.16 14.40 -12.65
C ALA A 120 -1.46 12.90 -12.74
N THR A 121 -0.44 12.07 -12.52
CA THR A 121 -0.59 10.60 -12.52
C THR A 121 -1.47 10.11 -11.36
N ASP A 122 -1.32 10.66 -10.15
CA ASP A 122 -2.19 10.31 -9.01
C ASP A 122 -3.66 10.63 -9.31
N VAL A 123 -3.94 11.82 -9.86
CA VAL A 123 -5.29 12.23 -10.23
C VAL A 123 -5.90 11.28 -11.27
N LEU A 124 -5.13 10.91 -12.29
CA LEU A 124 -5.52 9.96 -13.32
C LEU A 124 -5.81 8.56 -12.73
N LEU A 125 -4.94 8.05 -11.87
CA LEU A 125 -5.18 6.75 -11.23
C LEU A 125 -6.44 6.77 -10.36
N ARG A 126 -6.72 7.88 -9.69
CA ARG A 126 -7.93 8.08 -8.89
C ARG A 126 -9.21 8.11 -9.72
N SER A 127 -9.18 8.64 -10.94
CA SER A 127 -10.37 8.66 -11.82
C SER A 127 -10.77 7.24 -12.23
N ALA A 128 -9.81 6.38 -12.55
CA ALA A 128 -10.05 4.96 -12.84
C ALA A 128 -10.63 4.20 -11.64
N TYR A 129 -10.31 4.61 -10.42
CA TYR A 129 -10.89 4.03 -9.20
C TYR A 129 -12.35 4.42 -8.96
N ARG A 130 -12.77 5.59 -9.42
CA ARG A 130 -14.17 6.06 -9.31
C ARG A 130 -15.07 5.38 -10.33
N ASP A 131 -14.55 5.12 -11.52
CA ASP A 131 -15.29 4.45 -12.60
C ASP A 131 -14.78 3.01 -12.84
N ARG A 132 -15.11 2.12 -11.89
CA ARG A 132 -14.79 0.69 -12.00
C ARG A 132 -15.66 -0.07 -13.00
N SER A 133 -16.63 0.59 -13.63
CA SER A 133 -17.56 -0.07 -14.54
C SER A 133 -16.89 -0.47 -15.87
N ASN A 134 -15.78 0.20 -16.23
CA ASN A 134 -15.04 -0.03 -17.46
C ASN A 134 -13.66 -0.66 -17.18
N ALA A 135 -13.58 -1.99 -17.29
CA ALA A 135 -12.34 -2.74 -17.08
C ALA A 135 -11.23 -2.35 -18.06
N ASN A 136 -11.57 -2.04 -19.31
CA ASN A 136 -10.59 -1.62 -20.33
C ASN A 136 -9.97 -0.27 -19.95
N TYR A 137 -10.79 0.69 -19.51
CA TYR A 137 -10.32 1.98 -19.02
C TYR A 137 -9.42 1.82 -17.80
N TYR A 138 -9.78 0.96 -16.85
CA TYR A 138 -8.96 0.66 -15.68
C TYR A 138 -7.58 0.10 -16.10
N HIS A 139 -7.54 -0.92 -16.95
CA HIS A 139 -6.28 -1.52 -17.40
C HIS A 139 -5.41 -0.54 -18.19
N ALA A 140 -6.00 0.23 -19.09
CA ALA A 140 -5.27 1.26 -19.85
C ALA A 140 -4.68 2.34 -18.93
N THR A 141 -5.47 2.79 -17.94
CA THR A 141 -5.03 3.79 -16.97
C THR A 141 -3.88 3.28 -16.09
N GLN A 142 -3.90 2.00 -15.71
CA GLN A 142 -2.80 1.38 -14.97
C GLN A 142 -1.51 1.34 -15.81
N GLN A 143 -1.59 0.87 -17.05
CA GLN A 143 -0.41 0.83 -17.93
C GLN A 143 0.14 2.24 -18.21
N LEU A 144 -0.75 3.19 -18.51
CA LEU A 144 -0.37 4.59 -18.71
C LEU A 144 0.28 5.19 -17.46
N GLY A 145 -0.26 4.91 -16.28
CA GLY A 145 0.31 5.38 -15.01
C GLY A 145 1.76 4.90 -14.83
N LYS A 146 2.04 3.63 -15.12
CA LYS A 146 3.41 3.08 -15.07
C LYS A 146 4.35 3.77 -16.05
N THR A 147 3.93 3.98 -17.30
CA THR A 147 4.71 4.71 -18.31
C THR A 147 4.96 6.16 -17.89
N LEU A 148 3.97 6.85 -17.32
CA LEU A 148 4.12 8.22 -16.82
C LEU A 148 5.11 8.30 -15.65
N ILE A 149 5.06 7.35 -14.72
CA ILE A 149 6.00 7.28 -13.58
C ILE A 149 7.43 7.11 -14.07
N GLU A 150 7.64 6.19 -15.02
CA GLU A 150 8.97 5.94 -15.60
C GLU A 150 9.49 7.18 -16.33
N ARG A 151 8.64 7.82 -17.15
CA ARG A 151 8.99 9.05 -17.88
C ARG A 151 9.24 10.22 -16.94
N ALA A 152 8.51 10.34 -15.83
CA ALA A 152 8.71 11.40 -14.86
C ALA A 152 10.14 11.39 -14.32
N ILE A 153 10.68 10.21 -13.98
CA ILE A 153 12.07 10.11 -13.55
C ILE A 153 13.02 10.37 -14.72
N ARG A 154 12.82 9.70 -15.86
CA ARG A 154 13.81 9.72 -16.94
C ARG A 154 13.88 11.03 -17.72
N VAL A 155 12.73 11.67 -17.96
CA VAL A 155 12.63 12.89 -18.79
C VAL A 155 12.88 14.13 -17.94
N ALA A 156 12.40 14.16 -16.70
CA ALA A 156 12.62 15.32 -15.84
C ALA A 156 14.06 15.38 -15.31
N ASN A 157 14.74 14.23 -15.16
CA ASN A 157 16.10 14.19 -14.63
C ASN A 157 17.16 14.52 -15.69
N ALA A 158 17.26 15.80 -16.04
CA ALA A 158 18.32 16.32 -16.91
C ALA A 158 19.70 16.25 -16.22
N HIS A 159 19.73 16.30 -14.89
CA HIS A 159 20.93 16.29 -14.05
C HIS A 159 20.90 15.12 -13.06
N PRO A 160 21.21 13.89 -13.52
CA PRO A 160 21.17 12.71 -12.67
C PRO A 160 22.23 12.76 -11.57
N ALA A 161 21.82 12.36 -10.37
CA ALA A 161 22.74 12.18 -9.25
C ALA A 161 23.85 11.17 -9.57
N PRO A 162 25.07 11.36 -9.02
CA PRO A 162 26.15 10.40 -9.17
C PRO A 162 25.70 8.98 -8.76
N PRO A 163 26.17 7.93 -9.46
CA PRO A 163 25.76 6.56 -9.18
C PRO A 163 26.20 6.17 -7.76
N ALA A 164 25.22 5.98 -6.89
CA ALA A 164 25.40 5.53 -5.51
C ALA A 164 24.37 4.45 -5.21
N PHE A 165 24.76 3.43 -4.43
CA PHE A 165 23.81 2.44 -3.97
C PHE A 165 22.85 3.09 -2.95
N ARG A 166 21.55 3.01 -3.23
CA ARG A 166 20.50 3.47 -2.33
C ARG A 166 19.46 2.36 -2.15
N PRO A 167 19.20 1.92 -0.91
CA PRO A 167 18.19 0.91 -0.67
C PRO A 167 16.79 1.49 -0.90
N ILE A 168 15.92 0.72 -1.57
CA ILE A 168 14.52 1.12 -1.78
C ILE A 168 13.75 0.93 -0.47
N ALA A 169 13.30 2.03 0.11
CA ALA A 169 12.48 2.05 1.31
C ALA A 169 11.00 1.90 0.97
N ARG A 170 10.21 1.45 1.97
CA ARG A 170 8.76 1.29 1.83
C ARG A 170 8.06 2.65 1.82
N PRO A 171 7.01 2.85 1.01
CA PRO A 171 6.24 4.09 1.02
C PRO A 171 5.63 4.36 2.39
N SER A 172 5.86 5.56 2.93
CA SER A 172 5.26 6.01 4.19
C SER A 172 3.79 6.43 4.05
N THR A 173 3.33 6.70 2.82
CA THR A 173 1.97 7.19 2.52
C THR A 173 0.88 6.30 3.13
N TYR A 174 1.01 4.99 3.04
CA TYR A 174 0.03 4.06 3.60
C TYR A 174 -0.08 4.11 5.13
N ALA A 175 1.05 4.27 5.81
CA ALA A 175 1.08 4.41 7.27
C ALA A 175 0.44 5.75 7.68
N VAL A 176 0.76 6.82 6.96
CA VAL A 176 0.16 8.15 7.16
C VAL A 176 -1.34 8.13 6.91
N ASP A 177 -1.81 7.45 5.86
CA ASP A 177 -3.23 7.33 5.54
C ASP A 177 -4.00 6.49 6.57
N ALA A 178 -3.39 5.42 7.09
CA ALA A 178 -3.97 4.62 8.15
C ALA A 178 -4.10 5.44 9.45
N ALA A 179 -3.03 6.11 9.86
CA ALA A 179 -3.02 6.97 11.05
C ALA A 179 -4.03 8.12 10.90
N SER A 180 -4.06 8.78 9.73
CA SER A 180 -4.99 9.87 9.44
C SER A 180 -6.44 9.41 9.51
N ARG A 181 -6.76 8.22 8.97
CA ARG A 181 -8.12 7.65 9.07
C ARG A 181 -8.50 7.35 10.52
N HIS A 182 -7.57 6.81 11.31
CA HIS A 182 -7.81 6.53 12.73
C HIS A 182 -8.11 7.82 13.52
N VAL A 183 -7.26 8.84 13.38
CA VAL A 183 -7.47 10.16 14.01
C VAL A 183 -8.80 10.76 13.57
N ARG A 184 -9.15 10.64 12.28
CA ARG A 184 -10.42 11.15 11.77
C ARG A 184 -11.63 10.45 12.39
N ALA A 185 -11.60 9.12 12.45
CA ALA A 185 -12.67 8.32 13.05
C ALA A 185 -12.85 8.63 14.55
N GLN A 186 -11.74 8.73 15.30
CA GLN A 186 -11.79 9.03 16.74
C GLN A 186 -12.39 10.41 17.01
N ALA A 187 -11.97 11.43 16.25
CA ALA A 187 -12.53 12.77 16.37
C ALA A 187 -14.01 12.80 15.97
N GLN A 188 -14.40 12.13 14.90
CA GLN A 188 -15.81 12.08 14.48
C GLN A 188 -16.72 11.42 15.52
N ALA A 189 -16.22 10.37 16.20
CA ALA A 189 -16.90 9.74 17.32
C ALA A 189 -17.03 10.67 18.54
N ALA A 190 -15.96 11.40 18.89
CA ALA A 190 -15.96 12.31 20.03
C ALA A 190 -16.92 13.51 19.90
N PHE A 191 -17.22 13.93 18.67
CA PHE A 191 -18.08 15.10 18.42
C PHE A 191 -19.49 14.76 17.92
N ALA A 192 -19.90 13.49 18.02
CA ALA A 192 -21.27 13.00 17.78
C ALA A 192 -21.94 13.65 16.54
N SER A 193 -21.24 13.73 15.42
CA SER A 193 -21.69 14.34 14.15
C SER A 193 -22.04 15.84 14.16
N ARG A 194 -21.92 16.56 15.28
CA ARG A 194 -22.20 18.02 15.36
C ARG A 194 -21.18 18.88 14.61
N HIS A 195 -19.97 18.35 14.48
CA HIS A 195 -18.91 18.96 13.69
C HIS A 195 -18.41 17.92 12.70
N THR A 196 -18.43 18.28 11.42
CA THR A 196 -17.93 17.43 10.33
C THR A 196 -16.81 18.15 9.58
N GLY A 197 -15.88 17.39 9.01
CA GLY A 197 -14.88 17.92 8.07
C GLY A 197 -13.53 18.30 8.66
N ALA A 198 -12.67 18.87 7.80
CA ALA A 198 -11.25 19.12 8.08
C ALA A 198 -11.00 20.10 9.25
N ALA A 199 -11.91 21.04 9.47
CA ALA A 199 -11.86 22.02 10.56
C ALA A 199 -11.90 21.34 11.94
N LEU A 200 -12.64 20.23 12.09
CA LEU A 200 -12.68 19.47 13.34
C LEU A 200 -11.29 19.00 13.76
N HIS A 201 -10.54 18.43 12.81
CA HIS A 201 -9.23 17.83 13.09
C HIS A 201 -8.12 18.87 13.27
N ARG A 202 -8.22 20.03 12.61
CA ARG A 202 -7.22 21.10 12.71
C ARG A 202 -7.49 22.05 13.87
N ASP A 203 -8.75 22.42 14.05
CA ASP A 203 -9.09 23.60 14.85
C ASP A 203 -9.72 23.24 16.20
N ILE A 204 -10.20 22.00 16.37
CA ILE A 204 -10.91 21.58 17.58
C ILE A 204 -10.14 20.48 18.32
N VAL A 205 -9.77 19.38 17.64
CA VAL A 205 -9.11 18.21 18.24
C VAL A 205 -7.82 18.56 19.00
N PRO A 206 -6.88 19.37 18.47
CA PRO A 206 -5.65 19.71 19.19
C PRO A 206 -5.87 20.47 20.50
N TYR A 207 -7.01 21.17 20.60
CA TYR A 207 -7.37 22.01 21.74
C TYR A 207 -8.25 21.29 22.77
N GLN A 208 -8.75 20.09 22.48
CA GLN A 208 -9.58 19.31 23.41
C GLN A 208 -8.90 19.06 24.76
N ARG A 209 -7.60 18.77 24.77
CA ARG A 209 -6.83 18.57 26.01
C ARG A 209 -6.83 19.81 26.91
N TRP A 210 -6.94 21.00 26.32
CA TRP A 210 -6.97 22.28 27.03
C TRP A 210 -8.38 22.63 27.52
N LEU A 211 -9.43 22.20 26.79
CA LEU A 211 -10.83 22.37 27.19
C LEU A 211 -11.21 21.50 28.40
N GLY A 212 -10.59 20.33 28.56
CA GLY A 212 -10.83 19.41 29.68
C GLY A 212 -10.31 19.87 31.04
N HIS A 213 -9.43 20.87 31.09
CA HIS A 213 -8.85 21.37 32.36
C HIS A 213 -9.71 22.45 33.03
N GLY A 214 -10.77 22.94 32.37
CA GLY A 214 -11.65 24.00 32.89
C GLY A 214 -13.08 23.58 33.26
N ARG A 215 -13.49 22.32 33.03
CA ARG A 215 -14.90 21.90 33.15
C ARG A 215 -15.16 20.66 34.01
N SER A 216 -14.27 20.31 34.94
CA SER A 216 -14.58 19.31 35.97
C SER A 216 -15.34 19.89 37.18
N ALA A 217 -15.92 21.09 37.09
CA ALA A 217 -16.60 21.73 38.22
C ALA A 217 -18.00 22.31 37.94
N ALA A 218 -18.52 22.31 36.71
CA ALA A 218 -19.82 22.92 36.46
C ALA A 218 -20.48 22.45 35.17
N ILE A 219 -21.08 21.25 35.19
CA ILE A 219 -22.40 21.04 34.58
C ILE A 219 -23.11 20.02 35.46
N ASP A 220 -23.95 20.55 36.35
CA ASP A 220 -24.94 19.78 37.09
C ASP A 220 -25.88 19.11 36.09
N ALA A 221 -26.06 17.81 36.24
CA ALA A 221 -26.94 16.99 35.42
C ALA A 221 -28.41 17.15 35.86
N SER A 222 -28.91 18.39 35.94
CA SER A 222 -30.28 18.69 36.40
C SER A 222 -31.13 19.48 35.40
N ALA A 223 -30.64 19.81 34.20
CA ALA A 223 -31.39 20.60 33.22
C ALA A 223 -31.86 19.81 31.99
N LEU A 224 -32.26 18.55 32.18
CA LEU A 224 -33.05 17.81 31.19
C LEU A 224 -34.34 17.30 31.84
N GLU A 225 -35.13 18.24 32.39
CA GLU A 225 -36.56 18.01 32.54
C GLU A 225 -37.17 18.04 31.14
N THR A 226 -37.50 16.86 30.63
CA THR A 226 -38.43 16.69 29.53
C THR A 226 -39.80 17.12 30.03
N VAL A 227 -40.25 18.29 29.59
CA VAL A 227 -41.66 18.68 29.66
C VAL A 227 -42.36 17.90 28.54
N ASP A 228 -43.05 16.83 28.92
CA ASP A 228 -44.18 16.29 28.17
C ASP A 228 -45.30 17.33 28.18
N ASP A 229 -45.79 17.74 27.02
CA ASP A 229 -47.22 17.85 26.71
C ASP A 229 -47.40 18.35 25.27
N ASP A 230 -47.97 17.51 24.41
CA ASP A 230 -48.96 17.95 23.44
C ASP A 230 -49.79 16.72 23.01
N ASP A 231 -50.99 16.70 23.55
CA ASP A 231 -52.09 15.76 23.33
C ASP A 231 -52.30 15.41 21.84
N ILE A 232 -52.15 14.12 21.51
CA ILE A 232 -52.78 13.57 20.30
C ILE A 232 -54.18 13.12 20.69
N VAL A 233 -55.14 13.99 20.37
CA VAL A 233 -56.57 13.76 20.53
C VAL A 233 -57.03 12.69 19.53
N ASP A 234 -57.64 11.62 20.05
CA ASP A 234 -58.36 10.61 19.27
C ASP A 234 -59.47 11.26 18.42
N SER A 235 -59.51 10.91 17.14
CA SER A 235 -60.74 11.00 16.36
C SER A 235 -60.87 9.74 15.50
N ASP A 236 -61.61 8.77 16.05
CA ASP A 236 -62.30 7.76 15.26
C ASP A 236 -63.24 8.44 14.27
N MET A 237 -63.13 8.09 12.99
CA MET A 237 -64.25 8.14 12.07
C MET A 237 -64.36 6.80 11.36
N ASP A 238 -65.37 6.05 11.82
CA ASP A 238 -65.94 4.90 11.13
C ASP A 238 -66.36 5.25 9.71
N GLY A 239 -66.10 4.32 8.81
CA GLY A 239 -66.53 4.33 7.42
C GLY A 239 -66.84 2.93 6.91
N THR A 240 -67.82 2.27 7.51
CA THR A 240 -68.82 1.39 6.85
C THR A 240 -70.09 1.34 7.68
#